data_AF-A0A318U4H8-F1
#
_entry.id   AF-A0A318U4H8-F1
#
_cell.length_a   1.000
_cell.length_b   1.000
_cell.length_c   1.000
_cell.angle_alpha   90.00
_cell.angle_beta   90.00
_cell.angle_gamma   90.00
#
_symmetry.space_group_name_H-M   'P 1'
#
loop_
_entity.id
_entity.type
_entity.pdbx_description
1 polymer ?
#
loop_
_entity_poly.entity_id
_entity_poly.type
_entity_poly.pdbx_seq_one_letter_code
_entity_poly.pdbx_strand_id
1 'polypeptide(L)'
;MQKIKIELGYISETNPEVSKQIQTYVNENNQFLPIDKIEVKMVAPIRTFFEKLLILNRECNRPEKNKHPKRYSRHFYDVYQMLQTEIKNESLTNFDLLKKIIDFKKNFYPSNFANYDDILKGNITIVPNKESIEYFSKDYEQMKFMIFEQPVVTFKKIIDTLREYEKLLDNTIKEFISK
;
A
#
# COMPACT_ATOMS: atom_id res chain seq x y z
N MET A 1 -5.07 -15.93 25.97
CA MET A 1 -4.94 -16.89 24.85
C MET A 1 -4.60 -16.10 23.59
N GLN A 2 -3.49 -16.42 22.92
CA GLN A 2 -3.17 -15.82 21.61
C GLN A 2 -4.19 -16.30 20.58
N LYS A 3 -4.63 -15.40 19.69
CA LYS A 3 -5.60 -15.71 18.63
C LYS A 3 -5.03 -15.25 17.30
N ILE A 4 -5.10 -16.10 16.28
CA ILE A 4 -4.79 -15.75 14.90
C ILE A 4 -6.11 -15.42 14.21
N LYS A 5 -6.21 -14.22 13.64
CA LYS A 5 -7.38 -13.82 12.83
C LYS A 5 -7.07 -14.12 11.37
N ILE A 6 -7.91 -14.92 10.73
CA ILE A 6 -7.84 -15.23 9.30
C ILE A 6 -9.02 -14.53 8.62
N GLU A 7 -8.74 -13.76 7.57
CA GLU A 7 -9.75 -13.08 6.76
C GLU A 7 -9.73 -13.69 5.36
N LEU A 8 -10.91 -14.11 4.87
CA LEU A 8 -11.08 -14.70 3.54
C LEU A 8 -11.81 -13.70 2.64
N GLY A 9 -11.15 -13.25 1.57
CA GLY A 9 -11.75 -12.36 0.57
C GLY A 9 -12.60 -13.13 -0.44
N TYR A 10 -13.87 -12.75 -0.61
CA TYR A 10 -14.78 -13.39 -1.57
C TYR A 10 -14.62 -12.84 -3.00
N ILE A 11 -14.27 -11.55 -3.14
CA ILE A 11 -14.13 -10.85 -4.42
C ILE A 11 -12.71 -10.29 -4.50
N SER A 12 -11.75 -11.14 -4.84
CA SER A 12 -10.36 -10.73 -5.07
C SER A 12 -9.88 -11.29 -6.38
N GLU A 13 -9.62 -10.42 -7.35
CA GLU A 13 -8.81 -10.81 -8.49
C GLU A 13 -7.36 -10.91 -8.00
N THR A 14 -6.74 -12.08 -8.16
CA THR A 14 -5.39 -12.35 -7.62
C THR A 14 -4.29 -12.15 -8.65
N ASN A 15 -4.64 -11.75 -9.87
CA ASN A 15 -3.72 -11.65 -11.00
C ASN A 15 -3.05 -10.27 -11.09
N PRO A 16 -1.73 -10.15 -11.29
CA PRO A 16 -0.77 -11.25 -11.38
C PRO A 16 -0.48 -11.87 -10.01
N GLU A 17 -0.18 -13.16 -10.03
CA GLU A 17 0.22 -13.96 -8.86
C GLU A 17 1.64 -14.49 -9.05
N VAL A 18 2.34 -14.71 -7.94
CA VAL A 18 3.72 -15.22 -7.91
C VAL A 18 3.85 -16.29 -6.84
N SER A 19 4.71 -17.28 -7.08
CA SER A 19 5.15 -18.21 -6.04
C SER A 19 6.42 -17.70 -5.38
N LYS A 20 6.45 -17.68 -4.04
CA LYS A 20 7.63 -17.32 -3.25
C LYS A 20 7.89 -18.37 -2.19
N GLN A 21 9.15 -18.76 -2.07
CA GLN A 21 9.59 -19.54 -0.91
C GLN A 21 9.70 -18.61 0.30
N ILE A 22 9.09 -19.02 1.40
CA ILE A 22 9.21 -18.35 2.70
C ILE A 22 9.75 -19.32 3.74
N GLN A 23 10.44 -18.77 4.74
CA GLN A 23 10.98 -19.46 5.89
C GLN A 23 10.40 -18.82 7.15
N THR A 24 10.26 -19.60 8.22
CA THR A 24 9.80 -19.04 9.51
C THR A 24 10.96 -18.35 10.22
N TYR A 25 10.71 -17.23 10.92
CA TYR A 25 11.71 -16.58 11.77
C TYR A 25 12.32 -17.53 12.82
N VAL A 26 11.56 -18.53 13.27
CA VAL A 26 12.06 -19.56 14.18
C VAL A 26 13.18 -20.35 13.52
N ASN A 27 12.95 -20.86 12.31
CA ASN A 27 13.94 -21.64 11.56
C ASN A 27 15.09 -20.81 10.98
N GLU A 28 14.91 -19.51 10.76
CA GLU A 28 16.01 -18.61 10.41
C GLU A 28 17.09 -18.56 11.49
N ASN A 29 16.70 -18.68 12.77
CA ASN A 29 17.61 -18.53 13.90
C ASN A 29 18.03 -19.88 14.51
N ASN A 30 17.17 -20.89 14.48
CA ASN A 30 17.45 -22.25 14.95
C ASN A 30 16.54 -23.24 14.21
N GLN A 31 17.08 -24.33 13.65
CA GLN A 31 16.27 -25.34 12.96
C GLN A 31 15.42 -26.16 13.96
N PHE A 32 14.33 -25.55 14.43
CA PHE A 32 13.47 -26.06 15.49
C PHE A 32 12.22 -26.74 14.94
N LEU A 33 11.73 -26.30 13.78
CA LEU A 33 10.57 -26.88 13.11
C LEU A 33 11.01 -27.79 11.96
N PRO A 34 10.32 -28.93 11.74
CA PRO A 34 10.67 -29.89 10.69
C PRO A 34 10.47 -29.36 9.27
N ILE A 35 9.72 -28.26 9.11
CA ILE A 35 9.46 -27.62 7.83
C ILE A 35 10.38 -26.40 7.71
N ASP A 36 11.42 -26.48 6.89
CA ASP A 36 12.37 -25.38 6.70
C ASP A 36 11.77 -24.26 5.83
N LYS A 37 11.45 -24.58 4.58
CA LYS A 37 10.89 -23.62 3.61
C LYS A 37 9.57 -24.15 3.05
N ILE A 38 8.63 -23.24 2.83
CA ILE A 38 7.37 -23.52 2.12
C ILE A 38 7.24 -22.60 0.93
N GLU A 39 6.75 -23.14 -0.18
CA GLU A 39 6.33 -22.32 -1.31
C GLU A 39 4.90 -21.81 -1.07
N VAL A 40 4.74 -20.49 -1.13
CA VAL A 40 3.45 -19.83 -0.99
C VAL A 40 3.13 -19.10 -2.28
N LYS A 41 1.95 -19.40 -2.80
CA LYS A 41 1.34 -18.68 -3.91
C LYS A 41 0.69 -17.41 -3.36
N MET A 42 1.13 -16.25 -3.84
CA MET A 42 0.68 -14.94 -3.37
C MET A 42 0.35 -13.99 -4.52
N VAL A 43 -0.45 -12.97 -4.25
CA VAL A 43 -0.63 -11.85 -5.18
C VAL A 43 0.71 -11.17 -5.40
N ALA A 44 1.01 -10.78 -6.64
CA ALA A 44 2.26 -10.11 -6.97
C ALA A 44 2.40 -8.81 -6.15
N PRO A 45 3.60 -8.53 -5.59
CA PRO A 45 3.79 -7.34 -4.75
C PRO A 45 3.42 -6.03 -5.45
N ILE A 46 3.66 -5.93 -6.77
CA ILE A 46 3.27 -4.75 -7.56
C ILE A 46 1.76 -4.49 -7.55
N ARG A 47 0.94 -5.54 -7.59
CA ARG A 47 -0.52 -5.41 -7.49
C ARG A 47 -0.92 -4.95 -6.10
N THR A 48 -0.36 -5.56 -5.05
CA THR A 48 -0.60 -5.12 -3.67
C THR A 48 -0.19 -3.66 -3.48
N PHE A 49 0.91 -3.24 -4.09
CA PHE A 49 1.38 -1.85 -4.03
C PHE A 49 0.37 -0.89 -4.64
N PHE A 50 -0.11 -1.16 -5.85
CA PHE A 50 -1.17 -0.34 -6.46
C PHE A 50 -2.45 -0.33 -5.63
N GLU A 51 -2.88 -1.47 -5.09
CA GLU A 51 -4.05 -1.52 -4.20
C GLU A 51 -3.87 -0.67 -2.94
N LYS A 52 -2.65 -0.64 -2.36
CA LYS A 52 -2.30 0.24 -1.23
C LYS A 52 -2.30 1.71 -1.64
N LEU A 53 -1.75 2.06 -2.81
CA LEU A 53 -1.83 3.42 -3.34
C LEU A 53 -3.28 3.88 -3.51
N LEU A 54 -4.16 3.02 -4.02
CA LEU A 54 -5.59 3.33 -4.16
C LEU A 54 -6.30 3.46 -2.80
N ILE A 55 -5.85 2.75 -1.76
CA ILE A 55 -6.32 2.97 -0.38
C ILE A 55 -5.88 4.36 0.09
N LEU A 56 -4.60 4.72 -0.06
CA LEU A 56 -4.12 6.05 0.32
C LEU A 56 -4.87 7.14 -0.43
N ASN A 57 -5.03 6.99 -1.75
CA ASN A 57 -5.77 7.94 -2.58
C ASN A 57 -7.20 8.18 -2.09
N ARG A 58 -7.90 7.10 -1.75
CA ARG A 58 -9.25 7.18 -1.19
C ARG A 58 -9.25 7.89 0.16
N GLU A 59 -8.31 7.58 1.05
CA GLU A 59 -8.29 8.20 2.39
C GLU A 59 -7.85 9.67 2.35
N CYS A 60 -6.93 10.04 1.47
CA CYS A 60 -6.50 11.42 1.30
C CYS A 60 -7.58 12.30 0.66
N ASN A 61 -8.45 11.72 -0.18
CA ASN A 61 -9.62 12.39 -0.73
C ASN A 61 -10.89 12.25 0.14
N ARG A 62 -10.79 11.64 1.33
CA ARG A 62 -11.93 11.51 2.25
C ARG A 62 -12.41 12.91 2.67
N PRO A 63 -13.71 13.24 2.53
CA PRO A 63 -14.24 14.51 3.01
C PRO A 63 -14.03 14.69 4.51
N GLU A 64 -13.63 15.88 4.97
CA GLU A 64 -13.28 16.17 6.38
C GLU A 64 -14.42 15.86 7.37
N LYS A 65 -15.68 16.00 6.92
CA LYS A 65 -16.87 15.61 7.69
C LYS A 65 -16.92 14.12 8.05
N ASN A 66 -16.18 13.27 7.33
CA ASN A 66 -16.13 11.83 7.56
C ASN A 66 -14.92 11.50 8.43
N LYS A 67 -15.16 10.80 9.55
CA LYS A 67 -14.07 10.35 10.42
C LYS A 67 -13.17 9.35 9.69
N HIS A 68 -11.86 9.53 9.85
CA HIS A 68 -10.87 8.55 9.44
C HIS A 68 -11.01 7.26 10.28
N PRO A 69 -10.86 6.08 9.65
CA PRO A 69 -10.82 4.82 10.37
C PRO A 69 -9.56 4.70 11.24
N LYS A 70 -9.69 4.03 12.39
CA LYS A 70 -8.55 3.75 13.28
C LYS A 70 -7.57 2.77 12.63
N ARG A 71 -6.31 2.86 13.03
CA ARG A 71 -5.22 1.97 12.64
C ARG A 71 -4.93 1.97 11.13
N TYR A 72 -5.14 3.12 10.48
CA TYR A 72 -4.96 3.27 9.03
C TYR A 72 -3.62 3.88 8.66
N SER A 73 -2.90 4.50 9.61
CA SER A 73 -1.53 4.98 9.40
C SER A 73 -0.57 3.87 8.95
N ARG A 74 -0.83 2.59 9.29
CA ARG A 74 -0.08 1.45 8.75
C ARG A 74 -0.02 1.41 7.23
N HIS A 75 -1.07 1.86 6.54
CA HIS A 75 -1.07 1.81 5.07
C HIS A 75 -0.04 2.78 4.48
N PHE A 76 0.23 3.90 5.14
CA PHE A 76 1.31 4.80 4.76
C PHE A 76 2.68 4.15 4.99
N TYR A 77 2.84 3.45 6.12
CA TYR A 77 4.06 2.67 6.40
C TYR A 77 4.26 1.52 5.40
N ASP A 78 3.20 0.77 5.06
CA ASP A 78 3.24 -0.30 4.06
C ASP A 78 3.77 0.23 2.72
N VAL A 79 3.20 1.33 2.21
CA VAL A 79 3.64 1.95 0.94
C VAL A 79 5.07 2.46 1.05
N TYR A 80 5.43 3.09 2.17
CA TYR A 80 6.81 3.54 2.41
C TYR A 80 7.82 2.38 2.32
N GLN A 81 7.52 1.24 2.95
CA GLN A 81 8.38 0.05 2.91
C GLN A 81 8.51 -0.51 1.50
N MET A 82 7.38 -0.62 0.78
CA MET A 82 7.40 -1.10 -0.60
C MET A 82 8.21 -0.19 -1.54
N LEU A 83 8.20 1.13 -1.29
CA LEU A 83 9.03 2.10 -2.03
C LEU A 83 10.53 1.96 -1.78
N GLN A 84 10.97 1.23 -0.74
CA GLN A 84 12.38 0.93 -0.51
C GLN A 84 12.87 -0.28 -1.31
N THR A 85 12.02 -0.86 -2.17
CA THR A 85 12.32 -2.05 -2.97
C THR A 85 12.17 -1.74 -4.47
N GLU A 86 12.47 -2.72 -5.32
CA GLU A 86 12.31 -2.61 -6.79
C GLU A 86 10.88 -2.29 -7.23
N ILE A 87 9.88 -2.50 -6.36
CA ILE A 87 8.49 -2.14 -6.62
C ILE A 87 8.33 -0.66 -6.98
N LYS A 88 9.19 0.23 -6.46
CA LYS A 88 9.21 1.64 -6.85
C LYS A 88 9.47 1.83 -8.34
N ASN A 89 10.39 1.06 -8.94
CA ASN A 89 10.73 1.18 -10.35
C ASN A 89 9.71 0.44 -11.22
N GLU A 90 9.27 -0.73 -10.75
CA GLU A 90 8.24 -1.53 -11.40
C GLU A 90 6.91 -0.76 -11.54
N SER A 91 6.51 0.00 -10.52
CA SER A 91 5.27 0.79 -10.56
C SER A 91 5.26 1.92 -11.58
N LEU A 92 6.44 2.44 -11.95
CA LEU A 92 6.59 3.48 -12.96
C LEU A 92 6.47 2.94 -14.40
N THR A 93 6.54 1.62 -14.58
CA THR A 93 6.50 0.96 -15.90
C THR A 93 5.24 0.12 -16.12
N ASN A 94 4.46 -0.15 -15.07
CA ASN A 94 3.28 -1.03 -15.10
C ASN A 94 1.94 -0.28 -15.07
N PHE A 95 1.80 0.77 -15.88
CA PHE A 95 0.59 1.59 -15.90
C PHE A 95 -0.67 0.83 -16.33
N ASP A 96 -0.57 -0.10 -17.28
CA ASP A 96 -1.71 -0.93 -17.69
C ASP A 96 -2.27 -1.78 -16.55
N LEU A 97 -1.40 -2.25 -15.64
CA LEU A 97 -1.83 -2.97 -14.46
C LEU A 97 -2.57 -2.04 -13.49
N LEU A 98 -2.06 -0.83 -13.25
CA LEU A 98 -2.74 0.18 -12.44
C LEU A 98 -4.14 0.48 -12.99
N LYS A 99 -4.28 0.67 -14.31
CA LYS A 99 -5.57 0.90 -14.97
C LYS A 99 -6.54 -0.25 -14.74
N LYS A 100 -6.11 -1.50 -14.95
CA LYS A 100 -6.93 -2.70 -14.68
C LYS A 100 -7.41 -2.77 -13.23
N ILE A 101 -6.54 -2.47 -12.28
CA ILE A 101 -6.89 -2.47 -10.84
C ILE A 101 -7.90 -1.36 -10.52
N ILE A 102 -7.74 -0.18 -11.12
CA ILE A 102 -8.71 0.93 -10.99
C ILE A 102 -10.08 0.51 -11.55
N ASP A 103 -10.12 -0.05 -12.76
CA ASP A 103 -11.36 -0.50 -13.39
C ASP A 103 -12.07 -1.57 -12.54
N PHE A 104 -11.30 -2.52 -12.00
CA PHE A 104 -11.81 -3.51 -11.05
C PHE A 104 -12.40 -2.85 -9.79
N LYS A 105 -11.68 -1.90 -9.17
CA LYS A 105 -12.19 -1.19 -7.97
C LYS A 105 -13.45 -0.38 -8.26
N LYS A 106 -13.54 0.28 -9.41
CA LYS A 106 -14.74 1.04 -9.81
C LYS A 106 -15.98 0.14 -9.87
N ASN A 107 -15.83 -1.09 -10.37
CA ASN A 107 -16.93 -2.03 -10.53
C ASN A 107 -17.35 -2.72 -9.22
N PHE A 108 -16.39 -3.13 -8.38
CA PHE A 108 -16.67 -3.96 -7.21
C PHE A 108 -16.63 -3.22 -5.87
N TYR A 109 -15.93 -2.08 -5.80
CA TYR A 109 -15.72 -1.31 -4.58
C TYR A 109 -15.84 0.21 -4.82
N PRO A 110 -16.99 0.68 -5.35
CA PRO A 110 -17.16 2.08 -5.68
C PRO A 110 -17.03 2.97 -4.44
N SER A 111 -16.32 4.07 -4.59
CA SER A 111 -16.18 5.09 -3.56
C SER A 111 -16.27 6.46 -4.21
N ASN A 112 -17.32 7.21 -3.87
CA ASN A 112 -17.64 8.51 -4.47
C ASN A 112 -16.56 9.58 -4.24
N PHE A 113 -15.62 9.33 -3.34
CA PHE A 113 -14.54 10.25 -3.00
C PHE A 113 -13.16 9.68 -3.34
N ALA A 114 -13.07 8.53 -4.02
CA ALA A 114 -11.77 7.97 -4.36
C ALA A 114 -11.16 8.54 -5.64
N ASN A 115 -11.92 9.34 -6.42
CA ASN A 115 -11.45 10.06 -7.62
C ASN A 115 -10.50 9.26 -8.53
N TYR A 116 -10.83 7.99 -8.80
CA TYR A 116 -9.91 7.09 -9.51
C TYR A 116 -9.56 7.57 -10.92
N ASP A 117 -10.46 8.31 -11.57
CA ASP A 117 -10.22 8.86 -12.91
C ASP A 117 -9.15 9.96 -12.93
N ASP A 118 -8.88 10.62 -11.80
CA ASP A 118 -7.82 11.64 -11.70
C ASP A 118 -6.43 11.00 -11.62
N ILE A 119 -6.32 9.81 -11.04
CA ILE A 119 -5.08 9.02 -11.02
C ILE A 119 -4.65 8.72 -12.46
N LEU A 120 -5.58 8.35 -13.32
CA LEU A 120 -5.34 8.06 -14.74
C LEU A 120 -4.99 9.31 -15.56
N LYS A 121 -5.01 10.52 -14.97
CA LYS A 121 -4.57 11.78 -15.58
C LYS A 121 -3.27 12.30 -14.95
N GLY A 122 -2.64 11.50 -14.08
CA GLY A 122 -1.44 11.88 -13.33
C GLY A 122 -1.75 12.92 -12.27
N ASN A 123 -2.85 12.75 -11.53
CA ASN A 123 -3.21 13.55 -10.37
C ASN A 123 -3.59 12.63 -9.19
N ILE A 124 -2.66 11.75 -8.79
CA ILE A 124 -2.85 10.92 -7.60
C ILE A 124 -2.65 11.76 -6.33
N THR A 125 -3.39 11.46 -5.26
CA THR A 125 -3.27 12.14 -3.97
C THR A 125 -3.00 11.11 -2.88
N ILE A 126 -1.74 10.83 -2.57
CA ILE A 126 -1.33 9.90 -1.50
C ILE A 126 -0.74 10.61 -0.28
N VAL A 127 -0.57 11.93 -0.35
CA VAL A 127 -0.20 12.78 0.78
C VAL A 127 -1.47 13.40 1.39
N PRO A 128 -1.76 13.19 2.69
CA PRO A 128 -2.95 13.78 3.31
C PRO A 128 -2.84 15.30 3.45
N ASN A 129 -3.98 15.97 3.55
CA ASN A 129 -4.03 17.39 3.90
C ASN A 129 -3.54 17.64 5.34
N LYS A 130 -3.33 18.91 5.71
CA LYS A 130 -2.74 19.29 7.01
C LYS A 130 -3.50 18.70 8.20
N GLU A 131 -4.83 18.75 8.18
CA GLU A 131 -5.67 18.21 9.26
C GLU A 131 -5.56 16.69 9.37
N SER A 132 -5.61 16.00 8.24
CA SER A 132 -5.50 14.54 8.18
C SER A 132 -4.09 14.05 8.56
N ILE A 133 -3.03 14.82 8.25
CA ILE A 133 -1.66 14.52 8.69
C ILE A 133 -1.60 14.45 10.21
N GLU A 134 -2.22 15.38 10.93
CA GLU A 134 -2.21 15.36 12.40
C GLU A 134 -2.90 14.11 12.95
N TYR A 135 -4.05 13.74 12.37
CA TYR A 135 -4.75 12.51 12.71
C TYR A 135 -3.87 11.27 12.49
N PHE A 136 -3.32 11.10 11.28
CA PHE A 136 -2.53 9.92 10.95
C PHE A 136 -1.22 9.86 11.71
N SER A 137 -0.63 11.00 12.08
CA SER A 137 0.55 11.05 12.94
C SER A 137 0.24 10.51 14.34
N LYS A 138 -0.91 10.90 14.94
CA LYS A 138 -1.33 10.38 16.25
C LYS A 138 -1.68 8.88 16.17
N ASP A 139 -2.32 8.44 15.10
CA ASP A 139 -2.59 7.03 14.83
C ASP A 139 -1.28 6.24 14.68
N TYR A 140 -0.27 6.78 13.98
CA TYR A 140 1.04 6.14 13.79
C TYR A 140 1.78 5.93 15.10
N GLU A 141 1.78 6.95 15.99
CA GLU A 141 2.40 6.82 17.31
C GLU A 141 1.78 5.70 18.15
N GLN A 142 0.47 5.46 17.99
CA GLN A 142 -0.20 4.34 18.64
C GLN A 142 0.12 3.00 17.98
N MET A 143 0.63 2.97 16.75
CA MET A 143 0.88 1.76 15.97
C MET A 143 2.35 1.35 15.89
N LYS A 144 3.28 2.24 16.24
CA LYS A 144 4.73 2.01 16.13
C LYS A 144 5.22 0.76 16.86
N PHE A 145 4.51 0.30 17.90
CA PHE A 145 4.84 -0.93 18.62
C PHE A 145 4.77 -2.19 17.75
N MET A 146 4.09 -2.14 16.60
CA MET A 146 4.00 -3.25 15.66
C MET A 146 5.19 -3.30 14.68
N ILE A 147 6.05 -2.28 14.66
CA ILE A 147 7.19 -2.20 13.76
C ILE A 147 8.39 -2.88 14.41
N PHE A 148 8.91 -3.92 13.75
CA PHE A 148 10.06 -4.67 14.23
C PHE A 148 11.40 -3.98 13.92
N GLU A 149 11.47 -3.20 12.84
CA GLU A 149 12.70 -2.54 12.36
C GLU A 149 13.17 -1.41 13.30
N GLN A 150 14.48 -1.32 13.52
CA GLN A 150 15.10 -0.26 14.31
C GLN A 150 16.23 0.43 13.53
N PRO A 151 16.36 1.78 13.61
CA PRO A 151 15.45 2.69 14.31
C PRO A 151 14.09 2.83 13.61
N VAL A 152 13.01 2.97 14.37
CA VAL A 152 11.66 3.17 13.81
C VAL A 152 11.63 4.47 13.00
N VAL A 153 11.22 4.37 11.72
CA VAL A 153 11.05 5.53 10.84
C VAL A 153 10.00 6.50 11.40
N THR A 154 10.25 7.81 11.27
CA THR A 154 9.28 8.82 11.69
C THR A 154 8.15 8.96 10.68
N PHE A 155 6.94 9.29 11.15
CA PHE A 155 5.81 9.54 10.24
C PHE A 155 6.10 10.68 9.25
N LYS A 156 6.84 11.70 9.67
CA LYS A 156 7.31 12.78 8.79
C LYS A 156 8.13 12.23 7.62
N LYS A 157 9.08 11.32 7.86
CA LYS A 157 9.91 10.72 6.81
C LYS A 157 9.09 9.87 5.85
N ILE A 158 8.07 9.16 6.35
CA ILE A 158 7.11 8.43 5.50
C ILE A 158 6.40 9.41 4.56
N ILE A 159 5.79 10.47 5.11
CA ILE A 159 5.04 11.46 4.31
C ILE A 159 5.94 12.19 3.30
N ASP A 160 7.17 12.55 3.69
CA ASP A 160 8.12 13.20 2.77
C ASP A 160 8.48 12.27 1.60
N THR A 161 8.68 10.97 1.86
CA THR A 161 8.96 9.97 0.82
C THR A 161 7.76 9.78 -0.12
N LEU A 162 6.54 9.73 0.44
CA LEU A 162 5.31 9.63 -0.37
C LEU A 162 5.11 10.86 -1.24
N ARG A 163 5.44 12.06 -0.74
CA ARG A 163 5.34 13.31 -1.51
C ARG A 163 6.28 13.34 -2.70
N GLU A 164 7.50 12.83 -2.55
CA GLU A 164 8.44 12.70 -3.66
C GLU A 164 7.94 11.68 -4.70
N TYR A 165 7.43 10.54 -4.23
CA TYR A 165 6.90 9.51 -5.10
C TYR A 165 5.62 9.91 -5.83
N GLU A 166 4.70 10.63 -5.18
CA GLU A 166 3.48 11.18 -5.78
C GLU A 166 3.80 11.99 -7.04
N LYS A 167 4.73 12.95 -6.92
CA LYS A 167 5.20 13.77 -8.04
C LYS A 167 5.83 12.94 -9.15
N LEU A 168 6.65 11.95 -8.79
CA LEU A 168 7.33 11.09 -9.75
C LEU A 168 6.32 10.26 -10.55
N LEU A 169 5.34 9.65 -9.87
CA LEU A 169 4.31 8.85 -10.51
C LEU A 169 3.42 9.72 -11.41
N ASP A 170 2.98 10.88 -10.94
CA ASP A 170 2.15 11.80 -11.72
C ASP A 170 2.84 12.26 -13.01
N ASN A 171 4.12 12.63 -12.95
CA ASN A 171 4.90 13.01 -14.13
C ASN A 171 5.02 11.82 -15.11
N THR A 172 5.32 10.63 -14.59
CA THR A 172 5.45 9.42 -15.40
C THR A 172 4.14 9.07 -16.12
N ILE A 173 3.01 9.19 -15.43
CA ILE A 173 1.68 8.96 -16.03
C ILE A 173 1.39 10.00 -17.12
N LYS A 174 1.69 11.28 -16.88
CA LYS A 174 1.50 12.34 -17.89
C LYS A 174 2.34 12.12 -19.13
N GLU A 175 3.60 11.69 -18.97
CA GLU A 175 4.48 11.32 -20.08
C GLU A 175 3.96 10.11 -20.85
N PHE A 176 3.39 9.11 -20.16
CA PHE A 176 2.80 7.93 -20.78
C PHE A 176 1.58 8.29 -21.63
N ILE A 177 0.71 9.17 -21.14
CA ILE A 177 -0.53 9.59 -21.84
C ILE A 177 -0.22 10.50 -23.04
N SER A 178 0.90 11.23 -22.99
CA SER A 178 1.30 12.16 -24.06
C SER A 178 1.97 11.46 -25.25
N LYS A 179 2.21 10.14 -25.17
CA LYS A 179 2.75 9.30 -26.24
C LYS A 179 1.62 8.63 -27.02
#